data_AF-A0A503B1P0-F1
#
_entry.id   AF-A0A503B1P0-F1
#
_cell.length_a   1.000
_cell.length_b   1.000
_cell.length_c   1.000
_cell.angle_alpha   90.00
_cell.angle_beta   90.00
_cell.angle_gamma   90.00
#
_symmetry.space_group_name_H-M   'P 1'
#
loop_
_entity.id
_entity.type
_entity.pdbx_description
1 polymer ?
#
loop_
_entity_poly.entity_id
_entity_poly.type
_entity_poly.pdbx_seq_one_letter_code
_entity_poly.pdbx_strand_id
1 'polypeptide(L)'
;MESAEKLSVTVTPAMARLIREKVEDGSYGSASEVIRAALRAFQREEEEHAGRMASIRARVKASLEDKRPNVSREDVRAHLHGLFAEYSSPDDDSAA
;
A
#
# COMPACT_ATOMS: atom_id res chain seq x y z
N MET A 1 0.02 -2.09 31.42
CA MET A 1 -0.22 -0.92 30.55
C MET A 1 1.01 -0.06 30.63
N GLU A 2 1.66 0.19 29.50
CA GLU A 2 2.73 1.18 29.45
C GLU A 2 2.14 2.55 29.81
N SER A 3 2.80 3.26 30.71
CA SER A 3 2.36 4.59 31.14
C SER A 3 2.53 5.57 29.98
N ALA A 4 1.56 6.47 29.81
CA ALA A 4 1.66 7.52 28.80
C ALA A 4 2.83 8.48 29.14
N GLU A 5 3.78 8.62 28.22
CA GLU A 5 4.86 9.59 28.33
C GLU A 5 4.40 10.98 27.85
N LYS A 6 4.81 12.04 28.54
CA LYS A 6 4.51 13.43 28.15
C LYS A 6 5.63 13.97 27.27
N LEU A 7 5.29 14.32 26.03
CA LEU A 7 6.21 14.95 25.09
C LEU A 7 5.74 16.37 24.76
N SER A 8 6.66 17.33 24.79
CA SER A 8 6.43 18.67 24.25
C SER A 8 6.92 18.70 22.79
N VAL A 9 6.02 19.00 21.86
CA VAL A 9 6.32 19.05 20.42
C VAL A 9 5.92 20.39 19.84
N THR A 10 6.80 20.95 19.00
CA THR A 10 6.47 22.13 18.20
C THR A 10 5.79 21.68 16.91
N VAL A 11 4.61 22.21 16.65
CA VAL A 11 3.85 21.96 15.42
C VAL A 11 3.63 23.27 14.68
N THR A 12 3.32 23.17 13.38
CA THR A 12 2.98 24.37 12.61
C THR A 12 1.64 24.97 13.09
N PRO A 13 1.41 26.28 12.88
CA PRO A 13 0.12 26.89 13.22
C PRO A 13 -1.07 26.21 12.53
N ALA A 14 -0.88 25.71 11.30
CA ALA A 14 -1.90 24.98 10.57
C ALA A 14 -2.27 23.65 11.24
N MET A 15 -1.28 22.86 11.65
CA MET A 15 -1.50 21.62 12.40
C MET A 15 -2.19 21.90 13.74
N ALA A 16 -1.76 22.94 14.45
CA ALA A 16 -2.39 23.31 15.72
C ALA A 16 -3.86 23.69 15.56
N ARG A 17 -4.24 24.38 14.47
CA ARG A 17 -5.64 24.67 14.14
C ARG A 17 -6.44 23.38 13.88
N LEU A 18 -5.90 22.50 13.04
CA LEU A 18 -6.56 21.23 12.71
C LEU A 18 -6.76 20.34 13.94
N ILE A 19 -5.77 20.28 14.85
CA ILE A 19 -5.88 19.55 16.12
C ILE A 19 -7.00 20.15 16.98
N ARG A 20 -7.09 21.47 17.10
CA ARG A 20 -8.14 22.14 17.87
C ARG A 20 -9.51 21.89 17.27
N GLU A 21 -9.67 22.06 15.96
CA GLU A 21 -10.92 21.81 15.25
C GLU A 21 -11.44 20.38 15.50
N LYS A 22 -10.55 19.38 15.47
CA LYS A 22 -10.87 17.97 15.74
C LYS A 22 -11.26 17.66 17.18
N VAL A 23 -10.91 18.53 18.12
CA VAL A 23 -11.34 18.44 19.51
C VAL A 23 -12.65 19.22 19.70
N GLU A 24 -12.75 20.41 19.10
CA GLU A 24 -13.93 21.27 19.15
C GLU A 24 -15.14 20.64 18.45
N ASP A 25 -14.93 19.90 17.36
CA ASP A 25 -15.98 19.15 16.63
C ASP A 25 -16.42 17.87 17.36
N GLY A 26 -15.75 17.51 18.46
CA GLY A 26 -16.06 16.34 19.28
C GLY A 26 -15.56 15.01 18.72
N SER A 27 -14.81 15.00 17.61
CA SER A 27 -14.22 13.78 17.04
C SER A 27 -13.20 13.13 17.97
N TYR A 28 -12.54 13.93 18.81
CA TYR A 28 -11.52 13.48 19.78
C TYR A 28 -11.66 14.22 21.11
N GLY A 29 -11.39 13.52 22.22
CA GLY A 29 -11.49 14.10 23.56
C GLY A 29 -10.29 14.96 23.98
N SER A 30 -9.17 14.90 23.24
CA SER A 30 -7.99 15.73 23.52
C SER A 30 -7.01 15.82 22.34
N ALA A 31 -6.15 16.84 22.37
CA ALA A 31 -5.04 16.95 21.41
C ALA A 31 -4.13 15.72 21.42
N SER A 32 -3.83 15.15 22.59
CA SER A 32 -3.03 13.93 22.70
C SER A 32 -3.69 12.71 22.02
N GLU A 33 -5.03 12.68 21.97
CA GLU A 33 -5.75 11.62 21.27
C GLU A 33 -5.67 11.78 19.75
N VAL A 34 -5.80 13.01 19.25
CA VAL A 34 -5.58 13.33 17.83
C VAL A 34 -4.17 12.90 17.39
N ILE A 35 -3.14 13.25 18.17
CA ILE A 35 -1.76 12.89 17.87
C ILE A 35 -1.56 11.37 17.89
N ARG A 36 -2.12 10.64 18.87
CA ARG A 36 -2.05 9.17 18.89
C ARG A 36 -2.75 8.55 17.68
N ALA A 37 -3.91 9.08 17.29
CA ALA A 37 -4.63 8.59 16.11
C ALA A 37 -3.82 8.83 14.82
N ALA A 38 -3.22 10.00 14.68
CA ALA A 38 -2.34 10.33 13.56
C ALA A 38 -1.11 9.40 13.51
N LEU A 39 -0.45 9.15 14.64
CA LEU A 39 0.70 8.24 14.71
C LEU A 39 0.33 6.80 14.35
N ARG A 40 -0.84 6.31 14.79
CA ARG A 40 -1.34 4.98 14.39
C ARG A 40 -1.63 4.91 12.90
N ALA A 41 -2.17 5.98 12.30
CA ALA A 41 -2.40 6.04 10.86
C ALA A 41 -1.09 6.03 10.08
N PHE A 42 -0.13 6.84 10.50
CA PHE A 42 1.21 6.88 9.94
C PHE A 42 1.91 5.52 10.00
N GLN A 43 1.83 4.83 11.15
CA GLN A 43 2.42 3.49 11.29
C GLN A 43 1.82 2.46 10.32
N ARG A 44 0.49 2.48 10.13
CA ARG A 44 -0.16 1.59 9.15
C ARG A 44 0.32 1.88 7.73
N GLU A 45 0.43 3.15 7.36
CA GLU A 45 0.93 3.55 6.04
C GLU A 45 2.37 3.06 5.80
N GLU A 46 3.24 3.20 6.80
CA GLU A 46 4.63 2.72 6.75
C GLU A 46 4.70 1.19 6.63
N GLU A 47 3.87 0.46 7.37
CA GLU A 47 3.79 -1.00 7.28
C GLU A 47 3.31 -1.47 5.90
N GLU A 48 2.27 -0.83 5.35
CA GLU A 48 1.78 -1.10 4.00
C GLU A 48 2.83 -0.78 2.93
N HIS A 49 3.54 0.34 3.07
CA HIS A 49 4.63 0.71 2.18
C HIS A 49 5.78 -0.30 2.24
N ALA A 50 6.20 -0.69 3.46
CA ALA A 50 7.25 -1.67 3.67
C ALA A 50 6.87 -3.03 3.07
N GLY A 51 5.62 -3.47 3.24
CA GLY A 51 5.09 -4.70 2.65
C GLY A 51 5.09 -4.67 1.12
N ARG A 52 4.61 -3.58 0.51
CA ARG A 52 4.66 -3.39 -0.95
C ARG A 52 6.09 -3.43 -1.48
N MET A 53 7.01 -2.73 -0.82
CA MET A 53 8.42 -2.70 -1.20
C MET A 53 9.10 -4.07 -1.02
N ALA A 54 8.75 -4.82 0.02
CA ALA A 54 9.25 -6.18 0.22
C ALA A 54 8.79 -7.12 -0.91
N SER A 55 7.51 -7.04 -1.32
CA SER A 55 6.98 -7.81 -2.45
C SER A 55 7.69 -7.49 -3.77
N ILE A 56 7.91 -6.20 -4.06
CA ILE A 56 8.66 -5.77 -5.25
C ILE A 56 10.09 -6.32 -5.22
N ARG A 57 10.80 -6.16 -4.10
CA ARG A 57 12.17 -6.68 -3.95
C ARG A 57 12.23 -8.20 -4.11
N ALA A 58 11.26 -8.93 -3.57
CA ALA A 58 11.19 -10.38 -3.73
C ALA A 58 10.99 -10.79 -5.20
N ARG A 59 10.12 -10.11 -5.94
CA ARG A 59 9.90 -10.36 -7.38
C ARG A 59 11.15 -10.08 -8.21
N VAL A 60 11.83 -8.97 -7.93
CA VAL A 60 13.10 -8.62 -8.61
C VAL A 60 14.16 -9.67 -8.31
N LYS A 61 14.32 -10.06 -7.04
CA LYS A 61 15.26 -11.11 -6.65
C LYS A 61 14.97 -12.42 -7.36
N ALA A 62 13.71 -12.87 -7.36
CA ALA A 62 13.30 -14.09 -8.06
C ALA A 62 13.63 -14.02 -9.57
N SER A 63 13.45 -12.87 -10.20
CA SER A 63 13.81 -12.67 -11.61
C SER A 63 15.33 -12.70 -11.85
N LEU A 64 16.14 -12.19 -10.92
CA LEU A 64 17.60 -12.20 -11.04
C LEU A 64 18.18 -13.60 -10.78
N GLU A 65 17.54 -14.38 -9.91
CA GLU A 65 17.91 -15.76 -9.59
C GLU A 65 17.35 -16.78 -10.61
N ASP A 66 16.51 -16.33 -11.54
CA ASP A 66 15.95 -17.16 -12.59
C ASP A 66 17.04 -17.62 -13.57
N LYS A 67 17.22 -18.94 -13.66
CA LYS A 67 18.23 -19.58 -14.52
C LYS A 67 17.71 -19.88 -15.93
N ARG A 68 16.42 -19.63 -16.21
CA ARG A 68 15.84 -19.87 -17.52
C ARG A 68 16.51 -18.99 -18.58
N PRO A 69 16.65 -19.49 -19.81
CA PRO A 69 17.23 -18.70 -20.89
C PRO A 69 16.36 -17.50 -21.22
N ASN A 70 16.99 -16.44 -21.72
CA ASN A 70 16.27 -15.29 -22.25
C ASN A 70 15.40 -15.73 -23.44
N VAL A 71 14.16 -15.24 -23.47
CA VAL A 71 13.20 -15.49 -24.55
C VAL A 71 13.15 -14.28 -25.48
N SER A 72 13.00 -14.52 -26.78
CA SER A 72 12.84 -13.43 -27.74
C SER A 72 11.43 -12.82 -27.61
N ARG A 73 11.28 -11.57 -28.06
CA ARG A 73 9.96 -10.91 -28.09
C ARG A 73 8.96 -11.66 -28.97
N GLU A 74 9.45 -12.30 -30.03
CA GLU A 74 8.64 -13.06 -30.98
C GLU A 74 8.09 -14.34 -30.32
N ASP A 75 8.94 -15.07 -29.59
CA ASP A 75 8.53 -16.27 -28.85
C ASP A 75 7.52 -15.93 -27.76
N VAL A 76 7.74 -14.83 -27.02
CA VAL A 76 6.79 -14.34 -26.01
C VAL A 76 5.43 -14.04 -26.63
N ARG A 77 5.42 -13.33 -27.77
CA ARG A 77 4.17 -12.99 -28.47
C ARG A 77 3.44 -14.23 -28.96
N ALA A 78 4.15 -15.17 -29.59
CA ALA A 78 3.57 -16.42 -30.06
C ALA A 78 2.95 -17.22 -28.91
N HIS A 79 3.67 -17.33 -27.78
CA HIS A 79 3.17 -18.02 -26.60
C HIS A 79 1.92 -17.36 -26.00
N LEU A 80 1.91 -16.03 -25.89
CA LEU A 80 0.74 -15.28 -25.41
C LEU A 80 -0.47 -15.46 -26.32
N HIS A 81 -0.30 -15.39 -27.64
CA HIS A 81 -1.41 -15.64 -28.59
C HIS A 81 -1.97 -17.06 -28.44
N GLY A 82 -1.11 -18.06 -28.21
CA GLY A 82 -1.54 -19.43 -27.93
C GLY A 82 -2.40 -19.52 -26.66
N LEU A 83 -1.95 -18.90 -25.56
CA LEU A 83 -2.72 -18.82 -24.32
C LEU A 83 -4.07 -18.13 -24.54
N PHE A 84 -4.10 -16.96 -25.21
CA PHE A 84 -5.36 -16.27 -25.46
C PHE A 84 -6.33 -17.08 -26.33
N ALA A 85 -5.84 -17.83 -27.32
CA ALA A 85 -6.69 -18.69 -28.16
C ALA A 85 -7.27 -19.88 -27.38
N GLU A 86 -6.50 -20.44 -26.43
CA GLU A 86 -6.94 -21.52 -25.54
C GLU A 86 -8.05 -21.05 -24.59
N TYR A 87 -7.93 -19.84 -24.06
CA TYR A 87 -8.89 -19.28 -23.09
C TYR A 87 -10.04 -18.46 -23.70
N SER A 88 -10.02 -18.16 -25.01
CA SER A 88 -11.11 -17.44 -25.71
C SER A 88 -12.13 -18.37 -26.40
N SER A 89 -12.22 -19.65 -26.00
CA SER A 89 -13.30 -20.53 -26.45
C SER A 89 -14.66 -20.14 -25.83
N PRO A 90 -15.80 -20.48 -26.46
CA PRO A 90 -16.99 -19.63 -26.59
C PRO A 90 -17.98 -19.71 -25.41
N ASP A 91 -17.51 -19.60 -24.17
CA ASP A 91 -18.40 -19.51 -23.00
C ASP A 91 -18.70 -18.06 -22.56
N ASP A 92 -18.07 -17.07 -23.19
CA ASP A 92 -18.19 -15.63 -22.81
C ASP A 92 -19.14 -14.80 -23.71
N ASP A 93 -19.82 -15.42 -24.69
CA ASP A 93 -20.78 -14.73 -25.59
C ASP A 93 -22.27 -14.97 -25.23
N SER A 94 -22.54 -15.36 -23.97
CA SER A 94 -23.88 -15.66 -23.44
C SER A 94 -24.28 -14.71 -22.29
N ALA A 95 -24.23 -13.40 -22.52
CA ALA A 95 -24.96 -12.41 -21.69
C ALA A 95 -25.07 -11.07 -22.43
N ALA A 96 -25.91 -11.03 -23.48
CA ALA A 96 -26.50 -9.80 -24.01
C ALA A 96 -28.01 -9.81 -23.75
#